data_AF-A0A8T3XDS0-F1
#
_entry.id   AF-A0A8T3XDS0-F1
#
_cell.length_a   1.000
_cell.length_b   1.000
_cell.length_c   1.000
_cell.angle_alpha   90.00
_cell.angle_beta   90.00
_cell.angle_gamma   90.00
#
_symmetry.space_group_name_H-M   'P 1'
#
loop_
_entity.id
_entity.type
_entity.pdbx_description
1 polymer ?
#
loop_
_entity_poly.entity_id
_entity_poly.type
_entity_poly.pdbx_seq_one_letter_code
_entity_poly.pdbx_strand_id
1 'polypeptide(L)'
;MASCALNKLIVMAIIFILFLLPNVLAAGSGSGGASIALGFTNSRDSILLLINSEFSQMFSLRNGTKYSLEIKVDNNKAIVNFDDIIIELKNNDNFIDLNSNNLADINFNLASLEGKKATIRVIDAHDSIAIEKEKPKILDEELKEAKQIDAKPEKAKCNELPTMKERVSCRLSLEEDEQQSEISLNYLPEECSSLSGSARGICIARYKSVQTCWKFSGEERISCVKKTIKLGNLQEEKERCGILAGNEKSSCLNELKNKVYNLIKWRFYDLEEKAEDFMKRGFVGKEIATDFIVNTEQNKMKFNDVEAIGQKKDVILEVRNDWKQFISKIKESEVK
;
A
#
# COMPACT_ATOMS: atom_id res chain seq x y z
N MET A 1 20.26 22.20 20.27
CA MET A 1 20.37 21.50 18.96
C MET A 1 20.35 19.97 19.03
N ALA A 2 20.44 19.33 20.21
CA ALA A 2 20.42 17.85 20.34
C ALA A 2 19.03 17.18 20.13
N SER A 3 17.92 17.91 20.31
CA SER A 3 16.57 17.33 20.23
C SER A 3 16.09 16.96 18.81
N CYS A 4 16.73 17.48 17.76
CA CYS A 4 16.29 17.26 16.37
C CYS A 4 16.86 15.96 15.76
N ALA A 5 18.01 15.48 16.26
CA ALA A 5 18.62 14.24 15.80
C ALA A 5 17.91 12.99 16.36
N LEU A 6 17.42 13.06 17.60
CA LEU A 6 16.76 11.94 18.27
C LEU A 6 15.42 11.57 17.59
N ASN A 7 14.64 12.56 17.15
CA ASN A 7 13.40 12.32 16.41
C ASN A 7 13.64 11.72 15.01
N LYS A 8 14.79 11.97 14.38
CA LYS A 8 15.12 11.36 13.07
C LYS A 8 15.38 9.86 13.17
N LEU A 9 16.05 9.42 14.25
CA LEU A 9 16.38 8.02 14.48
C LEU A 9 15.16 7.18 14.87
N ILE A 10 14.23 7.76 15.63
CA ILE A 10 13.02 7.09 16.11
C ILE A 10 12.05 6.77 14.95
N VAL A 11 11.89 7.69 13.99
CA VAL A 11 11.01 7.47 12.83
C VAL A 11 11.53 6.33 11.93
N MET A 12 12.85 6.24 11.70
CA MET A 12 13.43 5.13 10.93
C MET A 12 13.31 3.79 11.65
N ALA A 13 13.45 3.76 12.98
CA ALA A 13 13.30 2.54 13.76
C ALA A 13 11.88 1.95 13.69
N ILE A 14 10.84 2.81 13.67
CA ILE A 14 9.44 2.36 13.53
C ILE A 14 9.19 1.72 12.16
N ILE A 15 9.75 2.30 11.10
CA ILE A 15 9.64 1.77 9.73
C ILE A 15 10.38 0.44 9.62
N PHE A 16 11.59 0.34 10.17
CA PHE A 16 12.39 -0.89 10.11
C PHE A 16 11.75 -2.05 10.89
N ILE A 17 11.09 -1.77 12.03
CA ILE A 17 10.34 -2.78 12.79
C ILE A 17 9.12 -3.31 12.02
N LEU A 18 8.47 -2.47 11.20
CA LEU A 18 7.34 -2.85 10.35
C LEU A 18 7.74 -3.75 9.16
N PHE A 19 8.99 -3.62 8.65
CA PHE A 19 9.53 -4.48 7.59
C PHE A 19 10.12 -5.82 8.11
N LEU A 20 10.21 -6.01 9.43
CA LEU A 20 10.76 -7.22 10.07
C LEU A 20 9.67 -8.16 10.61
N LEU A 21 8.45 -8.08 10.08
CA LEU A 21 7.51 -9.21 10.17
C LEU A 21 8.04 -10.29 9.22
N PRO A 22 8.54 -11.42 9.72
CA PRO A 22 9.20 -12.39 8.85
C PRO A 22 8.16 -13.04 7.94
N ASN A 23 8.39 -12.96 6.63
CA ASN A 23 7.79 -13.85 5.63
C ASN A 23 8.34 -15.26 5.89
N VAL A 24 7.77 -15.98 6.86
CA VAL A 24 8.14 -17.38 7.12
C VAL A 24 7.23 -18.27 6.28
N LEU A 25 7.71 -18.61 5.07
CA LEU A 25 7.68 -19.93 4.40
C LEU A 25 7.58 -19.78 2.87
N ALA A 26 8.71 -19.99 2.20
CA ALA A 26 8.81 -20.79 0.98
C ALA A 26 10.31 -20.99 0.67
N ALA A 27 10.86 -22.11 1.14
CA ALA A 27 12.16 -22.58 0.70
C ALA A 27 11.97 -23.29 -0.65
N GLY A 28 12.50 -22.70 -1.72
CA GLY A 28 12.58 -23.30 -3.04
C GLY A 28 13.93 -22.99 -3.64
N SER A 29 14.84 -23.96 -3.60
CA SER A 29 16.12 -23.94 -4.32
C SER A 29 15.85 -24.07 -5.81
N GLY A 30 16.39 -23.16 -6.62
CA GLY A 30 16.34 -23.25 -8.07
C GLY A 30 17.47 -22.44 -8.71
N SER A 31 18.46 -23.16 -9.23
CA SER A 31 19.61 -22.63 -9.95
C SER A 31 19.28 -22.25 -11.40
N GLY A 32 19.97 -21.24 -11.92
CA GLY A 32 20.54 -21.30 -13.27
C GLY A 32 19.90 -20.38 -14.33
N GLY A 33 20.76 -19.58 -14.97
CA GLY A 33 20.50 -18.97 -16.28
C GLY A 33 20.25 -17.46 -16.26
N ALA A 34 21.29 -16.65 -16.07
CA ALA A 34 21.20 -15.20 -16.19
C ALA A 34 21.18 -14.75 -17.67
N SER A 35 20.02 -14.84 -18.29
CA SER A 35 19.69 -13.97 -19.42
C SER A 35 19.31 -12.61 -18.84
N ILE A 36 20.19 -11.61 -18.95
CA ILE A 36 19.93 -10.27 -18.42
C ILE A 36 18.86 -9.60 -19.31
N ALA A 37 17.60 -9.89 -19.03
CA ALA A 37 16.48 -9.16 -19.61
C ALA A 37 16.47 -7.74 -19.01
N LEU A 38 16.49 -6.71 -19.87
CA LEU A 38 16.22 -5.34 -19.42
C LEU A 38 14.74 -5.26 -19.04
N GLY A 39 14.46 -4.87 -17.80
CA GLY A 39 13.10 -4.72 -17.32
C GLY A 39 13.02 -3.79 -16.13
N PHE A 40 11.84 -3.25 -15.91
CA PHE A 40 11.56 -2.49 -14.71
C PHE A 40 11.51 -3.46 -13.52
N THR A 41 12.36 -3.22 -12.52
CA THR A 41 12.24 -3.88 -11.22
C THR A 41 11.53 -2.93 -10.26
N ASN A 42 11.08 -3.45 -9.11
CA ASN A 42 10.45 -2.66 -8.04
C ASN A 42 11.28 -1.45 -7.51
N SER A 43 12.50 -1.25 -8.02
CA SER A 43 13.43 -0.19 -7.62
C SER A 43 13.81 0.79 -8.74
N ARG A 44 13.33 0.59 -9.97
CA ARG A 44 13.70 1.43 -11.13
C ARG A 44 12.46 1.89 -11.87
N ASP A 45 12.15 3.18 -11.80
CA ASP A 45 11.05 3.80 -12.55
C ASP A 45 11.48 4.28 -13.95
N SER A 46 12.78 4.31 -14.21
CA SER A 46 13.34 4.65 -15.52
C SER A 46 14.57 3.84 -15.87
N ILE A 47 14.77 3.65 -17.17
CA ILE A 47 15.93 2.99 -17.77
C ILE A 47 16.52 3.95 -18.80
N LEU A 48 17.84 4.14 -18.75
CA LEU A 48 18.58 4.94 -19.72
C LEU A 48 19.30 4.02 -20.70
N LEU A 49 19.00 4.16 -21.99
CA LEU A 49 19.58 3.38 -23.08
C LEU A 49 20.52 4.27 -23.89
N LEU A 50 21.77 3.84 -24.05
CA LEU A 50 22.74 4.48 -24.95
C LEU A 50 22.87 3.63 -26.22
N ILE A 51 22.56 4.23 -27.38
CA ILE A 51 22.37 3.51 -28.64
C ILE A 51 23.26 4.13 -29.71
N ASN A 52 24.00 3.32 -30.46
CA ASN A 52 24.98 3.80 -31.45
C ASN A 52 24.51 3.74 -32.92
N SER A 53 23.52 2.90 -33.25
CA SER A 53 22.92 2.83 -34.58
C SER A 53 21.61 2.03 -34.55
N GLU A 54 21.66 0.82 -34.00
CA GLU A 54 20.50 -0.05 -33.81
C GLU A 54 20.58 -0.72 -32.43
N PHE A 55 19.42 -0.98 -31.84
CA PHE A 55 19.25 -1.68 -30.58
C PHE A 55 18.01 -2.57 -30.70
N SER A 56 18.07 -3.80 -30.20
CA SER A 56 16.91 -4.70 -30.14
C SER A 56 17.05 -5.57 -28.89
N GLN A 57 16.04 -5.53 -28.02
CA GLN A 57 16.02 -6.37 -26.82
C GLN A 57 14.59 -6.61 -26.33
N MET A 58 14.39 -7.78 -25.72
CA MET A 58 13.17 -8.07 -24.95
C MET A 58 13.13 -7.24 -23.68
N PHE A 59 12.05 -6.51 -23.52
CA PHE A 59 11.76 -5.60 -22.42
C PHE A 59 10.66 -6.18 -21.55
N SER A 60 10.76 -6.11 -20.22
CA SER A 60 9.68 -6.54 -19.31
C SER A 60 9.20 -5.39 -18.44
N LEU A 61 7.88 -5.20 -18.39
CA LEU A 61 7.22 -4.25 -17.48
C LEU A 61 7.11 -4.80 -16.07
N ARG A 62 6.75 -3.93 -15.12
CA ARG A 62 6.54 -4.29 -13.71
C ARG A 62 5.44 -5.33 -13.52
N ASN A 63 4.40 -5.28 -14.35
CA ASN A 63 3.32 -6.27 -14.36
C ASN A 63 3.72 -7.61 -15.01
N GLY A 64 4.98 -7.78 -15.42
CA GLY A 64 5.50 -8.99 -16.05
C GLY A 64 5.26 -9.10 -17.55
N THR A 65 4.50 -8.19 -18.16
CA THR A 65 4.27 -8.17 -19.60
C THR A 65 5.58 -7.89 -20.33
N LYS A 66 5.84 -8.67 -21.38
CA LYS A 66 7.08 -8.59 -22.16
C LYS A 66 6.80 -7.98 -23.54
N TYR A 67 7.69 -7.11 -23.97
CA TYR A 67 7.63 -6.41 -25.26
C TYR A 67 8.95 -6.56 -26.00
N SER A 68 8.90 -6.54 -27.33
CA SER A 68 10.10 -6.35 -28.15
C SER A 68 10.33 -4.84 -28.31
N LEU A 69 11.50 -4.37 -27.88
CA LEU A 69 11.92 -2.98 -28.08
C LEU A 69 13.04 -2.95 -29.11
N GLU A 70 12.76 -2.37 -30.27
CA GLU A 70 13.76 -2.10 -31.29
C GLU A 70 13.93 -0.60 -31.47
N ILE A 71 15.15 -0.12 -31.62
CA ILE A 71 15.43 1.29 -31.80
C ILE A 71 16.45 1.44 -32.92
N LYS A 72 16.12 2.24 -33.92
CA LYS A 72 17.02 2.59 -35.02
C LYS A 72 17.29 4.08 -35.00
N VAL A 73 18.57 4.44 -35.01
CA VAL A 73 19.02 5.83 -34.97
C VAL A 73 19.53 6.21 -36.35
N ASP A 74 18.87 7.20 -36.94
CA ASP A 74 19.31 7.89 -38.14
C ASP A 74 19.85 9.28 -37.75
N ASN A 75 20.56 9.95 -38.66
CA ASN A 75 21.30 11.19 -38.40
C ASN A 75 20.46 12.29 -37.71
N ASN A 76 19.14 12.29 -37.88
CA ASN A 76 18.23 13.32 -37.38
C ASN A 76 17.06 12.78 -36.54
N LYS A 77 16.95 11.46 -36.32
CA LYS A 77 15.83 10.87 -35.57
C LYS A 77 16.16 9.49 -34.99
N ALA A 78 15.45 9.12 -33.92
CA ALA A 78 15.40 7.75 -33.43
C ALA A 78 14.00 7.17 -33.70
N ILE A 79 13.93 6.02 -34.37
CA ILE A 79 12.71 5.26 -34.60
C ILE A 79 12.66 4.16 -33.54
N VAL A 80 11.71 4.25 -32.62
CA VAL A 80 11.44 3.24 -31.61
C VAL A 80 10.28 2.38 -32.09
N ASN A 81 10.55 1.10 -32.33
CA ASN A 81 9.55 0.09 -32.56
C ASN A 81 9.27 -0.64 -31.24
N PHE A 82 8.05 -0.53 -30.76
CA PHE A 82 7.60 -1.15 -29.53
C PHE A 82 6.35 -1.98 -29.84
N ASP A 83 6.55 -3.28 -30.04
CA ASP A 83 5.52 -4.21 -30.56
C ASP A 83 4.98 -3.77 -31.93
N ASP A 84 3.67 -3.50 -32.06
CA ASP A 84 3.06 -2.99 -33.29
C ASP A 84 3.07 -1.44 -33.38
N ILE A 85 3.69 -0.74 -32.42
CA ILE A 85 3.76 0.73 -32.40
C ILE A 85 5.12 1.21 -32.91
N ILE A 86 5.10 2.04 -33.95
CA ILE A 86 6.28 2.76 -34.44
C ILE A 86 6.22 4.21 -33.97
N ILE A 87 7.26 4.63 -33.24
CA ILE A 87 7.39 5.94 -32.64
C ILE A 87 8.62 6.64 -33.27
N GLU A 88 8.43 7.85 -33.77
CA GLU A 88 9.53 8.67 -34.29
C GLU A 88 9.88 9.77 -33.28
N LEU A 89 11.10 9.76 -32.76
CA LEU A 89 11.65 10.75 -31.84
C LEU A 89 12.67 11.64 -32.56
N LYS A 90 12.44 12.95 -32.58
CA LYS A 90 13.34 13.97 -33.14
C LYS A 90 13.97 14.80 -32.03
N ASN A 91 15.02 15.56 -32.37
CA ASN A 91 15.56 16.56 -31.47
C ASN A 91 14.46 17.53 -31.02
N ASN A 92 14.33 17.68 -29.69
CA ASN A 92 13.29 18.42 -28.95
C ASN A 92 11.97 17.67 -28.68
N ASP A 93 11.81 16.41 -29.12
CA ASP A 93 10.70 15.56 -28.70
C ASP A 93 10.96 15.06 -27.27
N ASN A 94 10.36 15.74 -26.30
CA ASN A 94 10.61 15.48 -24.89
C ASN A 94 9.73 14.34 -24.32
N PHE A 95 8.65 13.98 -25.02
CA PHE A 95 7.61 13.13 -24.45
C PHE A 95 6.64 12.61 -25.50
N ILE A 96 6.39 11.29 -25.50
CA ILE A 96 5.28 10.68 -26.22
C ILE A 96 4.52 9.80 -25.24
N ASP A 97 3.25 10.15 -25.01
CA ASP A 97 2.32 9.43 -24.14
C ASP A 97 1.61 8.33 -24.94
N LEU A 98 1.81 7.08 -24.54
CA LEU A 98 1.14 5.93 -25.16
C LEU A 98 -0.16 5.52 -24.44
N ASN A 99 -0.54 6.21 -23.36
CA ASN A 99 -1.70 5.89 -22.52
C ASN A 99 -3.03 5.89 -23.28
N SER A 100 -3.15 6.65 -24.37
CA SER A 100 -4.38 6.75 -25.17
C SER A 100 -4.76 5.47 -25.92
N ASN A 101 -3.84 4.51 -26.04
CA ASN A 101 -4.05 3.28 -26.81
C ASN A 101 -4.23 2.02 -25.94
N ASN A 102 -4.48 2.14 -24.63
CA ASN A 102 -4.47 1.03 -23.66
C ASN A 102 -3.15 0.22 -23.63
N LEU A 103 -2.10 0.72 -24.27
CA LEU A 103 -0.78 0.13 -24.30
C LEU A 103 0.03 0.84 -23.23
N ALA A 104 0.08 0.18 -22.07
CA ALA A 104 0.87 0.38 -20.86
C ALA A 104 1.58 1.73 -20.67
N ASP A 105 1.48 2.22 -19.44
CA ASP A 105 2.10 3.45 -18.94
C ASP A 105 3.62 3.52 -19.20
N ILE A 106 4.05 3.84 -20.41
CA ILE A 106 5.47 3.90 -20.80
C ILE A 106 5.69 5.19 -21.55
N ASN A 107 6.63 5.99 -21.06
CA ASN A 107 7.09 7.20 -21.73
C ASN A 107 8.48 6.99 -22.31
N PHE A 108 8.66 7.41 -23.56
CA PHE A 108 9.97 7.54 -24.19
C PHE A 108 10.38 9.01 -24.22
N ASN A 109 11.61 9.30 -23.77
CA ASN A 109 12.21 10.63 -23.80
C ASN A 109 13.57 10.56 -24.48
N LEU A 110 13.77 11.33 -25.54
CA LEU A 110 15.05 11.47 -26.21
C LEU A 110 15.91 12.49 -25.46
N ALA A 111 16.87 12.03 -24.68
CA ALA A 111 17.74 12.89 -23.88
C ALA A 111 18.84 13.56 -24.72
N SER A 112 19.35 12.87 -25.76
CA SER A 112 20.33 13.43 -26.69
C SER A 112 20.35 12.66 -28.02
N LEU A 113 20.68 13.35 -29.12
CA LEU A 113 20.92 12.74 -30.43
C LEU A 113 22.11 13.45 -31.11
N GLU A 114 23.18 12.70 -31.37
CA GLU A 114 24.41 13.19 -31.97
C GLU A 114 24.88 12.23 -33.09
N GLY A 115 24.65 12.62 -34.34
CA GLY A 115 24.92 11.77 -35.50
C GLY A 115 24.09 10.50 -35.43
N LYS A 116 24.75 9.33 -35.37
CA LYS A 116 24.07 8.03 -35.24
C LYS A 116 23.85 7.57 -33.79
N LYS A 117 24.22 8.40 -32.81
CA LYS A 117 24.11 8.04 -31.39
C LYS A 117 22.90 8.71 -30.75
N ALA A 118 22.11 7.94 -30.00
CA ALA A 118 20.99 8.45 -29.22
C ALA A 118 21.07 7.99 -27.76
N THR A 119 20.67 8.88 -26.85
CA THR A 119 20.39 8.53 -25.45
C THR A 119 18.89 8.61 -25.25
N ILE A 120 18.24 7.48 -24.96
CA ILE A 120 16.79 7.40 -24.76
C ILE A 120 16.50 6.96 -23.33
N ARG A 121 15.67 7.72 -22.63
CA ARG A 121 15.12 7.34 -21.33
C ARG A 121 13.74 6.73 -21.54
N VAL A 122 13.56 5.51 -21.06
CA VAL A 122 12.27 4.81 -20.98
C VAL A 122 11.77 4.90 -19.54
N ILE A 123 10.55 5.37 -19.32
CA ILE A 123 9.96 5.59 -17.99
C ILE A 123 8.67 4.79 -17.87
N ASP A 124 8.49 4.04 -16.79
CA ASP A 124 7.21 3.43 -16.45
C ASP A 124 6.33 4.53 -15.81
N ALA A 125 5.38 5.04 -16.58
CA ALA A 125 4.54 6.18 -16.28
C ALA A 125 3.38 5.87 -15.33
N HIS A 126 3.24 4.62 -14.86
CA HIS A 126 2.05 4.14 -14.13
C HIS A 126 1.72 4.97 -12.87
N ASP A 127 2.70 5.72 -12.36
CA ASP A 127 2.57 6.58 -11.19
C ASP A 127 2.91 8.07 -11.45
N SER A 128 3.08 8.49 -12.72
CA SER A 128 3.62 9.83 -13.09
C SER A 128 2.58 10.92 -13.42
N ILE A 129 1.27 10.66 -13.31
CA ILE A 129 0.26 11.68 -13.60
C ILE A 129 0.35 12.80 -12.54
N ALA A 130 0.96 13.92 -12.91
CA ALA A 130 0.98 15.14 -12.13
C ALA A 130 -0.46 15.69 -12.07
N ILE A 131 -1.15 15.41 -10.96
CA ILE A 131 -2.45 16.00 -10.66
C ILE A 131 -2.21 17.50 -10.43
N GLU A 132 -2.64 18.32 -11.39
CA GLU A 132 -2.82 19.75 -11.23
C GLU A 132 -3.62 20.01 -9.95
N LYS A 133 -3.15 20.94 -9.11
CA LYS A 133 -3.66 21.19 -7.75
C LYS A 133 -5.12 21.67 -7.75
N GLU A 134 -6.09 20.78 -7.96
CA GLU A 134 -7.43 20.95 -7.41
C GLU A 134 -7.36 20.64 -5.91
N LYS A 135 -7.89 21.56 -5.09
CA LYS A 135 -8.24 21.29 -3.70
C LYS A 135 -8.96 19.93 -3.62
N PRO A 136 -8.61 19.03 -2.69
CA PRO A 136 -9.16 17.68 -2.70
C PRO A 136 -10.68 17.73 -2.43
N LYS A 137 -11.48 17.63 -3.50
CA LYS A 137 -12.94 17.36 -3.46
C LYS A 137 -13.29 16.10 -2.68
N ILE A 138 -12.32 15.18 -2.54
CA ILE A 138 -12.45 13.90 -1.84
C ILE A 138 -12.91 14.12 -0.39
N LEU A 139 -12.39 15.14 0.31
CA LEU A 139 -12.77 15.37 1.71
C LEU A 139 -14.22 15.87 1.87
N ASP A 140 -14.73 16.62 0.89
CA ASP A 140 -16.09 17.19 0.93
C ASP A 140 -17.16 16.19 0.48
N GLU A 141 -16.85 15.25 -0.43
CA GLU A 141 -17.74 14.14 -0.76
C GLU A 141 -17.77 13.06 0.34
N GLU A 142 -16.62 12.73 0.94
CA GLU A 142 -16.55 11.83 2.10
C GLU A 142 -17.32 12.40 3.31
N LEU A 143 -17.28 13.72 3.54
CA LEU A 143 -18.07 14.36 4.60
C LEU A 143 -19.58 14.40 4.29
N LYS A 144 -19.97 14.42 3.01
CA LYS A 144 -21.38 14.39 2.60
C LYS A 144 -21.99 13.00 2.76
N GLU A 145 -21.26 11.94 2.40
CA GLU A 145 -21.68 10.56 2.69
C GLU A 145 -21.73 10.29 4.20
N ALA A 146 -20.75 10.77 4.98
CA ALA A 146 -20.73 10.58 6.43
C ALA A 146 -21.90 11.26 7.17
N LYS A 147 -22.55 12.27 6.58
CA LYS A 147 -23.74 12.95 7.15
C LYS A 147 -25.07 12.28 6.78
N GLN A 148 -25.08 11.33 5.84
CA GLN A 148 -26.30 10.62 5.43
C GLN A 148 -26.47 9.23 6.09
N ILE A 149 -25.52 8.80 6.92
CA ILE A 149 -25.60 7.55 7.69
C ILE A 149 -26.47 7.74 8.95
N ASP A 150 -27.69 8.22 8.78
CA ASP A 150 -28.76 8.20 9.81
C ASP A 150 -30.05 7.53 9.27
N ALA A 151 -30.00 6.96 8.06
CA ALA A 151 -31.06 6.10 7.54
C ALA A 151 -31.03 4.76 8.28
N LYS A 152 -32.04 4.53 9.11
CA LYS A 152 -32.27 3.36 9.98
C LYS A 152 -31.79 2.04 9.35
N PRO A 153 -30.56 1.57 9.66
CA PRO A 153 -30.05 0.33 9.07
C PRO A 153 -30.84 -0.84 9.65
N GLU A 154 -31.00 -1.91 8.86
CA GLU A 154 -31.31 -3.22 9.44
C GLU A 154 -30.36 -3.46 10.62
N LYS A 155 -30.90 -3.86 11.75
CA LYS A 155 -30.12 -4.03 12.98
C LYS A 155 -29.10 -5.15 12.75
N ALA A 156 -27.83 -4.76 12.68
CA ALA A 156 -26.69 -5.67 12.81
C ALA A 156 -26.91 -6.57 14.05
N LYS A 157 -26.88 -7.90 13.85
CA LYS A 157 -27.10 -8.91 14.88
C LYS A 157 -26.03 -8.82 15.98
N CYS A 158 -24.77 -8.64 15.59
CA CYS A 158 -23.67 -8.66 16.55
C CYS A 158 -23.38 -7.30 17.19
N ASN A 159 -23.77 -6.19 16.57
CA ASN A 159 -23.35 -4.85 17.03
C ASN A 159 -24.01 -4.39 18.35
N GLU A 160 -25.14 -4.98 18.75
CA GLU A 160 -25.84 -4.61 19.99
C GLU A 160 -25.27 -5.32 21.25
N LEU A 161 -24.25 -6.19 21.11
CA LEU A 161 -23.67 -6.89 22.25
C LEU A 161 -22.75 -5.97 23.09
N PRO A 162 -22.78 -6.10 24.43
CA PRO A 162 -22.23 -5.08 25.32
C PRO A 162 -20.70 -5.01 25.29
N THR A 163 -20.01 -6.15 25.15
CA THR A 163 -18.55 -6.17 25.14
C THR A 163 -18.00 -6.40 23.73
N MET A 164 -16.81 -5.83 23.46
CA MET A 164 -16.07 -6.08 22.22
C MET A 164 -15.84 -7.59 21.99
N LYS A 165 -15.55 -8.34 23.05
CA LYS A 165 -15.35 -9.79 22.96
C LYS A 165 -16.60 -10.52 22.50
N GLU A 166 -17.78 -10.17 23.02
CA GLU A 166 -19.05 -10.76 22.56
C GLU A 166 -19.35 -10.38 21.11
N ARG A 167 -19.12 -9.12 20.71
CA ARG A 167 -19.31 -8.69 19.31
C ARG A 167 -18.41 -9.44 18.34
N VAL A 168 -17.10 -9.54 18.65
CA VAL A 168 -16.13 -10.27 17.84
C VAL A 168 -16.48 -11.77 17.80
N SER A 169 -16.79 -12.38 18.94
CA SER A 169 -17.15 -13.80 19.02
C SER A 169 -18.44 -14.11 18.25
N CYS A 170 -19.44 -13.24 18.35
CA CYS A 170 -20.67 -13.32 17.56
C CYS A 170 -20.35 -13.29 16.07
N ARG A 171 -19.57 -12.30 15.61
CA ARG A 171 -19.19 -12.15 14.19
C ARG A 171 -18.48 -13.38 13.65
N LEU A 172 -17.54 -13.94 14.41
CA LEU A 172 -16.81 -15.15 14.04
C LEU A 172 -17.68 -16.43 14.05
N SER A 173 -18.92 -16.34 14.54
CA SER A 173 -19.89 -17.45 14.56
C SER A 173 -20.96 -17.33 13.48
N LEU A 174 -20.94 -16.25 12.69
CA LEU A 174 -21.86 -16.05 11.58
C LEU A 174 -21.40 -16.86 10.37
N GLU A 175 -22.36 -17.26 9.54
CA GLU A 175 -22.07 -17.80 8.21
C GLU A 175 -21.48 -16.71 7.30
N GLU A 176 -20.80 -17.10 6.23
CA GLU A 176 -20.03 -16.18 5.38
C GLU A 176 -20.90 -15.07 4.74
N ASP A 177 -22.12 -15.41 4.31
CA ASP A 177 -23.10 -14.47 3.74
C ASP A 177 -23.67 -13.51 4.79
N GLU A 178 -23.94 -14.01 6.00
CA GLU A 178 -24.35 -13.20 7.14
C GLU A 178 -23.23 -12.25 7.59
N GLN A 179 -21.98 -12.73 7.60
CA GLN A 179 -20.80 -11.95 7.93
C GLN A 179 -20.59 -10.83 6.91
N GLN A 180 -20.72 -11.12 5.61
CA GLN A 180 -20.63 -10.12 4.54
C GLN A 180 -21.77 -9.09 4.63
N SER A 181 -22.97 -9.53 4.98
CA SER A 181 -24.12 -8.64 5.20
C SER A 181 -23.88 -7.69 6.39
N GLU A 182 -23.36 -8.20 7.50
CA GLU A 182 -22.96 -7.41 8.68
C GLU A 182 -21.88 -6.38 8.35
N ILE A 183 -20.83 -6.79 7.62
CA ILE A 183 -19.77 -5.90 7.09
C ILE A 183 -20.37 -4.79 6.24
N SER A 184 -21.35 -5.11 5.41
CA SER A 184 -21.99 -4.15 4.50
C SER A 184 -22.94 -3.19 5.23
N LEU A 185 -23.64 -3.65 6.26
CA LEU A 185 -24.66 -2.89 6.99
C LEU A 185 -24.07 -1.94 8.05
N ASN A 186 -23.05 -2.38 8.79
CA ASN A 186 -22.56 -1.60 9.93
C ASN A 186 -21.13 -1.95 10.37
N TYR A 187 -20.54 -3.03 9.86
CA TYR A 187 -19.30 -3.54 10.41
C TYR A 187 -18.06 -3.13 9.60
N LEU A 188 -17.37 -2.15 10.17
CA LEU A 188 -15.95 -1.88 9.97
C LEU A 188 -15.28 -1.96 11.35
N PRO A 189 -13.94 -2.03 11.43
CA PRO A 189 -13.19 -2.47 12.60
C PRO A 189 -13.71 -1.93 13.94
N GLU A 190 -13.60 -2.74 15.00
CA GLU A 190 -14.13 -2.37 16.33
C GLU A 190 -13.56 -1.05 16.85
N GLU A 191 -12.34 -0.66 16.44
CA GLU A 191 -11.81 0.67 16.74
C GLU A 191 -12.76 1.81 16.30
N CYS A 192 -13.48 1.65 15.18
CA CYS A 192 -14.42 2.64 14.68
C CYS A 192 -15.73 2.68 15.48
N SER A 193 -16.11 1.58 16.14
CA SER A 193 -17.34 1.51 16.94
C SER A 193 -17.23 2.36 18.22
N SER A 194 -16.01 2.55 18.72
CA SER A 194 -15.71 3.43 19.86
C SER A 194 -15.82 4.92 19.55
N LEU A 195 -15.91 5.31 18.27
CA LEU A 195 -15.97 6.69 17.82
C LEU A 195 -17.42 7.14 17.60
N SER A 196 -17.66 8.46 17.61
CA SER A 196 -18.97 9.06 17.33
C SER A 196 -18.90 10.11 16.22
N GLY A 197 -20.05 10.38 15.60
CA GLY A 197 -20.21 11.43 14.57
C GLY A 197 -19.23 11.30 13.40
N SER A 198 -18.64 12.42 13.00
CA SER A 198 -17.72 12.49 11.85
C SER A 198 -16.44 11.66 12.04
N ALA A 199 -15.97 11.50 13.28
CA ALA A 199 -14.79 10.69 13.56
C ALA A 199 -15.02 9.21 13.21
N ARG A 200 -16.21 8.68 13.54
CA ARG A 200 -16.63 7.33 13.14
C ARG A 200 -16.73 7.21 11.62
N GLY A 201 -17.38 8.17 10.96
CA GLY A 201 -17.49 8.20 9.50
C GLY A 201 -16.13 8.18 8.78
N ILE A 202 -15.18 8.98 9.26
CA ILE A 202 -13.81 9.01 8.71
C ILE A 202 -13.08 7.68 8.94
N CYS A 203 -13.23 7.07 10.13
CA CYS A 203 -12.64 5.77 10.42
C CYS A 203 -13.16 4.69 9.45
N ILE A 204 -14.48 4.64 9.29
CA ILE A 204 -15.19 3.77 8.36
C ILE A 204 -14.68 3.98 6.92
N ALA A 205 -14.70 5.23 6.43
CA ALA A 205 -14.29 5.55 5.07
C ALA A 205 -12.85 5.09 4.76
N ARG A 206 -11.93 5.23 5.73
CA ARG A 206 -10.55 4.76 5.56
C ARG A 206 -10.47 3.26 5.31
N TYR A 207 -11.19 2.44 6.07
CA TYR A 207 -11.20 0.99 5.86
C TYR A 207 -11.87 0.60 4.54
N LYS A 208 -12.98 1.26 4.18
CA LYS A 208 -13.64 1.05 2.88
C LYS A 208 -12.71 1.39 1.71
N SER A 209 -11.95 2.48 1.81
CA SER A 209 -11.08 2.93 0.72
C SER A 209 -10.06 1.87 0.28
N VAL A 210 -9.60 1.04 1.21
CA VAL A 210 -8.60 -0.01 0.96
C VAL A 210 -9.19 -1.40 0.78
N GLN A 211 -10.53 -1.54 0.82
CA GLN A 211 -11.19 -2.85 0.73
C GLN A 211 -10.92 -3.56 -0.61
N THR A 212 -10.79 -2.80 -1.69
CA THR A 212 -10.44 -3.34 -3.01
C THR A 212 -9.04 -3.96 -3.06
N CYS A 213 -8.17 -3.66 -2.09
CA CYS A 213 -6.83 -4.24 -2.02
C CYS A 213 -6.84 -5.69 -1.50
N TRP A 214 -7.91 -6.17 -0.88
CA TRP A 214 -8.00 -7.54 -0.36
C TRP A 214 -7.96 -8.62 -1.45
N LYS A 215 -8.25 -8.26 -2.70
CA LYS A 215 -8.08 -9.15 -3.86
C LYS A 215 -6.63 -9.57 -4.11
N PHE A 216 -5.67 -8.81 -3.58
CA PHE A 216 -4.24 -9.11 -3.67
C PHE A 216 -3.77 -9.83 -2.39
N SER A 217 -2.58 -10.43 -2.44
CA SER A 217 -1.95 -11.08 -1.29
C SER A 217 -0.54 -10.56 -1.05
N GLY A 218 0.03 -10.83 0.14
CA GLY A 218 1.43 -10.51 0.45
C GLY A 218 1.81 -9.05 0.18
N GLU A 219 2.96 -8.85 -0.47
CA GLU A 219 3.51 -7.53 -0.82
C GLU A 219 2.64 -6.74 -1.81
N GLU A 220 1.90 -7.42 -2.69
CA GLU A 220 1.00 -6.75 -3.64
C GLU A 220 -0.15 -6.04 -2.92
N ARG A 221 -0.74 -6.69 -1.91
CA ARG A 221 -1.79 -6.09 -1.06
C ARG A 221 -1.28 -4.83 -0.37
N ILE A 222 -0.06 -4.90 0.17
CA ILE A 222 0.59 -3.79 0.87
C ILE A 222 0.86 -2.63 -0.10
N SER A 223 1.33 -2.96 -1.30
CA SER A 223 1.57 -1.98 -2.36
C SER A 223 0.27 -1.28 -2.77
N CYS A 224 -0.82 -2.03 -2.97
CA CYS A 224 -2.15 -1.48 -3.23
C CYS A 224 -2.58 -0.51 -2.12
N VAL A 225 -2.47 -0.91 -0.85
CA VAL A 225 -2.85 -0.05 0.28
C VAL A 225 -2.04 1.23 0.30
N LYS A 226 -0.72 1.16 0.11
CA LYS A 226 0.16 2.34 0.02
C LYS A 226 -0.27 3.28 -1.12
N LYS A 227 -0.60 2.74 -2.29
CA LYS A 227 -1.09 3.52 -3.44
C LYS A 227 -2.43 4.20 -3.11
N THR A 228 -3.39 3.47 -2.55
CA THR A 228 -4.70 4.00 -2.14
C THR A 228 -4.58 5.14 -1.14
N ILE A 229 -3.72 5.00 -0.12
CA ILE A 229 -3.52 6.05 0.90
C ILE A 229 -2.48 7.10 0.48
N LYS A 230 -2.00 7.06 -0.77
CA LYS A 230 -1.02 7.98 -1.36
C LYS A 230 0.25 8.10 -0.52
N LEU A 231 0.77 6.97 -0.05
CA LEU A 231 1.98 6.87 0.73
C LEU A 231 3.12 6.34 -0.14
N GLY A 232 3.97 7.25 -0.61
CA GLY A 232 5.17 6.91 -1.35
C GLY A 232 6.31 6.39 -0.47
N ASN A 233 7.54 6.51 -0.98
CA ASN A 233 8.73 6.21 -0.20
C ASN A 233 8.85 7.19 0.98
N LEU A 234 8.92 6.66 2.20
CA LEU A 234 8.90 7.47 3.43
C LEU A 234 10.09 8.43 3.55
N GLN A 235 11.26 8.05 3.03
CA GLN A 235 12.44 8.90 3.07
C GLN A 235 12.27 10.08 2.11
N GLU A 236 11.84 9.82 0.88
CA GLU A 236 11.59 10.85 -0.14
C GLU A 236 10.45 11.79 0.27
N GLU A 237 9.35 11.25 0.79
CA GLU A 237 8.22 12.01 1.35
C GLU A 237 8.68 12.98 2.45
N LYS A 238 9.54 12.50 3.34
CA LYS A 238 10.09 13.29 4.44
C LYS A 238 11.04 14.38 3.95
N GLU A 239 11.89 14.06 2.98
CA GLU A 239 12.78 15.04 2.34
C GLU A 239 11.98 16.13 1.62
N ARG A 240 10.95 15.74 0.86
CA ARG A 240 10.02 16.64 0.20
C ARG A 240 9.32 17.58 1.18
N CYS A 241 8.77 17.06 2.28
CA CYS A 241 8.23 17.91 3.34
C CYS A 241 9.32 18.79 4.00
N GLY A 242 10.57 18.33 4.03
CA GLY A 242 11.70 19.02 4.64
C GLY A 242 12.08 20.34 3.95
N ILE A 243 11.85 20.43 2.63
CA ILE A 243 12.14 21.59 1.77
C ILE A 243 11.14 22.74 2.03
N LEU A 244 9.91 22.41 2.44
CA LEU A 244 8.89 23.41 2.77
C LEU A 244 9.26 24.21 4.03
N ALA A 245 8.60 25.36 4.22
CA ALA A 245 8.81 26.25 5.37
C ALA A 245 7.52 26.49 6.18
N GLY A 246 7.68 26.93 7.43
CA GLY A 246 6.58 27.36 8.29
C GLY A 246 5.42 26.36 8.40
N ASN A 247 4.19 26.86 8.20
CA ASN A 247 2.96 26.07 8.33
C ASN A 247 2.83 24.99 7.25
N GLU A 248 3.35 25.21 6.04
CA GLU A 248 3.30 24.21 4.96
C GLU A 248 4.11 22.96 5.33
N LYS A 249 5.30 23.16 5.90
CA LYS A 249 6.13 22.07 6.42
C LYS A 249 5.41 21.28 7.51
N SER A 250 4.82 21.98 8.48
CA SER A 250 4.09 21.36 9.58
C SER A 250 2.91 20.53 9.06
N SER A 251 2.13 21.10 8.14
CA SER A 251 1.00 20.40 7.50
C SER A 251 1.45 19.16 6.74
N CYS A 252 2.49 19.26 5.92
CA CYS A 252 3.04 18.14 5.15
C CYS A 252 3.51 16.99 6.06
N LEU A 253 4.25 17.32 7.13
CA LEU A 253 4.73 16.31 8.09
C LEU A 253 3.58 15.65 8.86
N ASN A 254 2.52 16.41 9.19
CA ASN A 254 1.34 15.86 9.84
C ASN A 254 0.54 14.95 8.89
N GLU A 255 0.41 15.30 7.62
CA GLU A 255 -0.22 14.44 6.61
C GLU A 255 0.57 13.14 6.45
N LEU A 256 1.90 13.22 6.30
CA LEU A 256 2.77 12.05 6.21
C LEU A 256 2.66 11.16 7.46
N LYS A 257 2.66 11.76 8.65
CA LYS A 257 2.45 11.06 9.92
C LYS A 257 1.11 10.31 9.93
N ASN A 258 0.03 10.96 9.50
CA ASN A 258 -1.30 10.36 9.43
C ASN A 258 -1.36 9.18 8.43
N LYS A 259 -0.71 9.30 7.27
CA LYS A 259 -0.62 8.19 6.29
C LYS A 259 0.12 6.99 6.87
N VAL A 260 1.25 7.22 7.55
CA VAL A 260 2.01 6.15 8.23
C VAL A 260 1.17 5.48 9.31
N TYR A 261 0.44 6.26 10.12
CA TYR A 261 -0.42 5.71 11.16
C TYR A 261 -1.57 4.90 10.58
N ASN A 262 -2.20 5.38 9.51
CA ASN A 262 -3.21 4.61 8.80
C ASN A 262 -2.66 3.28 8.28
N LEU A 263 -1.45 3.26 7.70
CA LEU A 263 -0.81 2.02 7.26
C LEU A 263 -0.57 1.05 8.44
N ILE A 264 -0.13 1.55 9.60
CA ILE A 264 0.08 0.73 10.80
C ILE A 264 -1.23 0.10 11.27
N LYS A 265 -2.31 0.87 11.38
CA LYS A 265 -3.61 0.34 11.81
C LYS A 265 -4.19 -0.65 10.80
N TRP A 266 -3.98 -0.40 9.51
CA TRP A 266 -4.29 -1.37 8.47
C TRP A 266 -3.50 -2.68 8.64
N ARG A 267 -2.22 -2.63 9.02
CA ARG A 267 -1.44 -3.83 9.34
C ARG A 267 -2.00 -4.60 10.51
N PHE A 268 -2.51 -3.92 11.54
CA PHE A 268 -3.17 -4.57 12.67
C PHE A 268 -4.43 -5.30 12.19
N TYR A 269 -5.23 -4.64 11.34
CA TYR A 269 -6.40 -5.25 10.72
C TYR A 269 -6.05 -6.46 9.82
N ASP A 270 -4.96 -6.40 9.05
CA ASP A 270 -4.47 -7.57 8.27
C ASP A 270 -4.05 -8.76 9.13
N LEU A 271 -3.62 -8.54 10.38
CA LEU A 271 -3.36 -9.64 11.31
C LEU A 271 -4.66 -10.27 11.82
N GLU A 272 -5.70 -9.47 12.04
CA GLU A 272 -7.03 -9.97 12.46
C GLU A 272 -7.66 -10.84 11.37
N GLU A 273 -7.61 -10.38 10.12
CA GLU A 273 -8.08 -11.15 8.95
C GLU A 273 -7.32 -12.48 8.82
N LYS A 274 -6.00 -12.49 9.05
CA LYS A 274 -5.20 -13.73 9.06
C LYS A 274 -5.57 -14.66 10.21
N ALA A 275 -5.81 -14.12 11.41
CA ALA A 275 -6.23 -14.93 12.55
C ALA A 275 -7.59 -15.60 12.29
N GLU A 276 -8.50 -14.88 11.65
CA GLU A 276 -9.78 -15.42 11.21
C GLU A 276 -9.61 -16.49 10.11
N ASP A 277 -8.74 -16.29 9.12
CA ASP A 277 -8.43 -17.33 8.12
C ASP A 277 -7.91 -18.62 8.78
N PHE A 278 -6.98 -18.50 9.73
CA PHE A 278 -6.47 -19.65 10.48
C PHE A 278 -7.59 -20.37 11.25
N MET A 279 -8.53 -19.62 11.82
CA MET A 279 -9.69 -20.19 12.51
C MET A 279 -10.62 -20.92 11.54
N LYS A 280 -10.99 -20.28 10.42
CA LYS A 280 -11.86 -20.86 9.38
C LYS A 280 -11.27 -22.16 8.81
N ARG A 281 -9.94 -22.23 8.70
CA ARG A 281 -9.21 -23.42 8.24
C ARG A 281 -8.94 -24.47 9.32
N GLY A 282 -9.40 -24.24 10.56
CA GLY A 282 -9.30 -25.19 11.66
C GLY A 282 -7.92 -25.27 12.34
N PHE A 283 -6.98 -24.37 12.03
CA PHE A 283 -5.67 -24.33 12.69
C PHE A 283 -5.73 -23.81 14.12
N VAL A 284 -6.82 -23.13 14.48
CA VAL A 284 -7.01 -22.54 15.80
C VAL A 284 -8.50 -22.50 16.15
N GLY A 285 -8.82 -22.71 17.43
CA GLY A 285 -10.20 -22.60 17.91
C GLY A 285 -10.69 -21.15 17.94
N LYS A 286 -12.02 -20.97 17.79
CA LYS A 286 -12.69 -19.66 17.78
C LYS A 286 -12.30 -18.77 18.95
N GLU A 287 -12.18 -19.33 20.16
CA GLU A 287 -11.84 -18.55 21.35
C GLU A 287 -10.45 -17.91 21.25
N ILE A 288 -9.46 -18.64 20.76
CA ILE A 288 -8.09 -18.13 20.62
C ILE A 288 -8.03 -17.04 19.53
N ALA A 289 -8.76 -17.21 18.43
CA ALA A 289 -8.87 -16.18 17.39
C ALA A 289 -9.60 -14.93 17.91
N THR A 290 -10.69 -15.13 18.67
CA THR A 290 -11.45 -14.04 19.31
C THR A 290 -10.55 -13.23 20.24
N ASP A 291 -9.81 -13.88 21.15
CA ASP A 291 -8.92 -13.20 22.09
C ASP A 291 -7.83 -12.40 21.37
N PHE A 292 -7.25 -12.97 20.31
CA PHE A 292 -6.24 -12.27 19.52
C PHE A 292 -6.82 -11.03 18.82
N ILE A 293 -7.99 -11.14 18.20
CA ILE A 293 -8.65 -10.02 17.51
C ILE A 293 -9.03 -8.92 18.52
N VAL A 294 -9.61 -9.29 19.67
CA VAL A 294 -9.95 -8.34 20.74
C VAL A 294 -8.71 -7.59 21.24
N ASN A 295 -7.60 -8.29 21.49
CA ASN A 295 -6.35 -7.64 21.92
C ASN A 295 -5.80 -6.69 20.84
N THR A 296 -5.91 -7.08 19.56
CA THR A 296 -5.44 -6.25 18.45
C THR A 296 -6.29 -4.98 18.31
N GLU A 297 -7.62 -5.09 18.44
CA GLU A 297 -8.54 -3.95 18.45
C GLU A 297 -8.31 -3.02 19.64
N GLN A 298 -8.11 -3.55 20.85
CA GLN A 298 -7.72 -2.76 22.03
C GLN A 298 -6.41 -2.01 21.79
N ASN A 299 -5.44 -2.66 21.14
CA ASN A 299 -4.18 -2.02 20.77
C ASN A 299 -4.36 -0.94 19.69
N LYS A 300 -5.29 -1.06 18.73
CA LYS A 300 -5.64 0.04 17.81
C LYS A 300 -6.19 1.24 18.58
N MET A 301 -7.09 1.02 19.55
CA MET A 301 -7.63 2.09 20.40
C MET A 301 -6.51 2.77 21.20
N LYS A 302 -5.69 1.98 21.89
CA LYS A 302 -4.50 2.48 22.62
C LYS A 302 -3.56 3.26 21.71
N PHE A 303 -3.33 2.76 20.48
CA PHE A 303 -2.52 3.44 19.48
C PHE A 303 -3.11 4.79 19.09
N ASN A 304 -4.43 4.93 18.98
CA ASN A 304 -5.08 6.21 18.70
C ASN A 304 -4.91 7.19 19.87
N ASP A 305 -5.07 6.71 21.11
CA ASP A 305 -5.08 7.54 22.32
C ASP A 305 -3.71 8.09 22.72
N VAL A 306 -2.63 7.34 22.47
CA VAL A 306 -1.29 7.80 22.85
C VAL A 306 -0.77 8.89 21.90
N GLU A 307 -0.27 9.99 22.44
CA GLU A 307 0.30 11.08 21.62
C GLU A 307 1.78 10.83 21.29
N ALA A 308 2.52 10.29 22.26
CA ALA A 308 3.97 10.16 22.16
C ALA A 308 4.38 9.05 21.18
N ILE A 309 5.35 9.37 20.31
CA ILE A 309 5.86 8.42 19.32
C ILE A 309 6.47 7.18 19.98
N GLY A 310 7.14 7.33 21.14
CA GLY A 310 7.68 6.21 21.90
C GLY A 310 6.58 5.24 22.34
N GLN A 311 5.48 5.75 22.90
CA GLN A 311 4.35 4.92 23.33
C GLN A 311 3.67 4.24 22.14
N LYS A 312 3.53 4.91 21.00
CA LYS A 312 3.01 4.28 19.78
C LYS A 312 3.89 3.11 19.31
N LYS A 313 5.21 3.25 19.44
CA LYS A 313 6.15 2.16 19.14
C LYS A 313 5.95 0.97 20.10
N ASP A 314 5.73 1.23 21.38
CA ASP A 314 5.50 0.18 22.37
C ASP A 314 4.22 -0.61 22.04
N VAL A 315 3.14 0.06 21.61
CA VAL A 315 1.92 -0.61 21.13
C VAL A 315 2.17 -1.49 19.90
N ILE A 316 3.00 -1.04 18.94
CA ILE A 316 3.37 -1.87 17.77
C ILE A 316 4.14 -3.13 18.22
N LEU A 317 5.02 -3.00 19.21
CA LEU A 317 5.79 -4.12 19.74
C LEU A 317 4.90 -5.11 20.51
N GLU A 318 3.89 -4.61 21.21
CA GLU A 318 2.86 -5.40 21.89
C GLU A 318 2.07 -6.26 20.89
N VAL A 319 1.48 -5.65 19.85
CA VAL A 319 0.77 -6.38 18.78
C VAL A 319 1.68 -7.41 18.10
N ARG A 320 2.95 -7.08 17.88
CA ARG A 320 3.93 -8.02 17.30
C ARG A 320 4.17 -9.23 18.21
N ASN A 321 4.22 -9.02 19.52
CA ASN A 321 4.40 -10.09 20.49
C ASN A 321 3.14 -10.95 20.60
N ASP A 322 1.95 -10.33 20.60
CA ASP A 322 0.66 -11.02 20.58
C ASP A 322 0.55 -11.93 19.36
N TRP A 323 0.96 -11.44 18.18
CA TRP A 323 0.98 -12.24 16.96
C TRP A 323 1.92 -13.46 17.07
N LYS A 324 3.12 -13.28 17.64
CA LYS A 324 4.05 -14.40 17.86
C LYS A 324 3.46 -15.45 18.80
N GLN A 325 2.77 -15.02 19.86
CA GLN A 325 2.11 -15.93 20.79
C GLN A 325 0.96 -16.67 20.10
N PHE A 326 0.15 -15.97 19.31
CA PHE A 326 -0.91 -16.56 18.50
C PHE A 326 -0.39 -17.64 17.53
N ILE A 327 0.67 -17.34 16.77
CA ILE A 327 1.32 -18.31 15.87
C ILE A 327 1.90 -19.50 16.64
N SER A 328 2.42 -19.30 17.85
CA SER A 328 2.95 -20.39 18.66
C SER A 328 1.84 -21.37 19.09
N LYS A 329 0.66 -20.85 19.45
CA LYS A 329 -0.52 -21.67 19.78
C LYS A 329 -0.97 -22.55 18.60
N ILE A 330 -0.88 -22.04 17.36
CA ILE A 330 -1.18 -22.82 16.14
C ILE A 330 -0.21 -24.00 16.00
N LYS A 331 1.09 -23.76 16.17
CA LYS A 331 2.11 -24.82 16.04
C LYS A 331 1.95 -25.90 17.10
N GLU A 332 1.55 -25.53 18.32
CA GLU A 332 1.29 -26.48 19.40
C GLU A 332 0.04 -27.35 19.14
N SER A 333 -0.98 -26.82 18.45
CA SER A 333 -2.18 -27.59 18.08
C SER A 333 -1.94 -28.58 16.93
N GLU A 334 -1.01 -28.32 16.02
CA GLU A 334 -0.66 -29.25 14.92
C GLU A 334 0.09 -30.50 15.40
N VAL A 335 0.62 -30.50 16.62
CA VAL A 335 1.38 -31.62 17.20
C VAL A 335 0.47 -32.65 17.90
N LYS A 336 -0.82 -32.36 18.05
CA LYS A 336 -1.81 -33.26 18.69
C LYS A 336 -2.64 -34.03 17.68
#